data_AF-A0A822B2F9-F1
#
_entry.id   AF-A0A822B2F9-F1
#
_cell.length_a   1.000
_cell.length_b   1.000
_cell.length_c   1.000
_cell.angle_alpha   90.00
_cell.angle_beta   90.00
_cell.angle_gamma   90.00
#
_symmetry.space_group_name_H-M   'P 1'
#
loop_
_entity.id
_entity.type
_entity.pdbx_description
1 polymer ?
#
loop_
_entity_poly.entity_id
_entity_poly.type
_entity_poly.pdbx_seq_one_letter_code
_entity_poly.pdbx_strand_id
1 'polypeptide(L)'
;LTLYGYNHKIKELLDTIIDRMVNIKMNAQLFENIKERVKRALQNFRRDVPYEMAQFGVTYLTAEHQWNNDELLSCIDGITMNNVESFIPRMLNRFYTDSLMYGNLTKHFYQPLFPSMWFNQRELILPEGCNYAYTMLNDAHKLHAIEIYLQCFQQTLENNVLLELFCHFVDEPCFDQLRTTEQLGYIVKADTHRSRGVQSFRIIVQSA
;
A
#
# COMPACT_ATOMS: atom_id res chain seq x y z
N LEU A 1 0.03 13.64 5.17
CA LEU A 1 -1.12 14.42 5.68
C LEU A 1 -1.79 15.07 4.47
N THR A 2 -3.09 14.85 4.29
CA THR A 2 -3.85 15.46 3.19
C THR A 2 -5.05 16.19 3.78
N LEU A 3 -5.23 17.46 3.42
CA LEU A 3 -6.37 18.28 3.80
C LEU A 3 -7.04 18.79 2.52
N TYR A 4 -8.36 18.71 2.47
CA TYR A 4 -9.16 19.17 1.34
C TYR A 4 -10.45 19.81 1.85
N GLY A 5 -11.01 20.75 1.08
CA GLY A 5 -12.23 21.46 1.44
C GLY A 5 -12.13 22.97 1.21
N TYR A 6 -13.00 23.73 1.89
CA TYR A 6 -13.05 25.19 1.77
C TYR A 6 -11.77 25.86 2.31
N ASN A 7 -11.21 26.77 1.51
CA ASN A 7 -9.95 27.46 1.81
C ASN A 7 -10.02 28.37 3.07
N HIS A 8 -11.20 28.87 3.44
CA HIS A 8 -11.38 29.84 4.52
C HIS A 8 -10.83 29.37 5.89
N LYS A 9 -10.93 28.07 6.21
CA LYS A 9 -10.53 27.50 7.51
C LYS A 9 -9.50 26.38 7.43
N ILE A 10 -9.00 26.07 6.24
CA ILE A 10 -8.08 24.94 6.03
C ILE A 10 -6.73 25.16 6.75
N LYS A 11 -6.26 26.42 6.83
CA LYS A 11 -5.05 26.78 7.57
C LYS A 11 -5.22 26.56 9.08
N GLU A 12 -6.32 27.03 9.66
CA GLU A 12 -6.62 26.86 11.09
C GLU A 12 -6.72 25.38 11.47
N LEU A 13 -7.33 24.57 10.60
CA LEU A 13 -7.39 23.12 10.78
C LEU A 13 -5.99 22.48 10.70
N LEU A 14 -5.17 22.87 9.73
CA LEU A 14 -3.79 22.38 9.61
C LEU A 14 -2.99 22.70 10.88
N ASP A 15 -3.00 23.95 11.32
CA ASP A 15 -2.28 24.39 12.53
C ASP A 15 -2.72 23.58 13.76
N THR A 16 -4.03 23.33 13.89
CA THR A 16 -4.60 22.51 14.98
C THR A 16 -4.12 21.05 14.93
N ILE A 17 -4.06 20.46 13.73
CA ILE A 17 -3.59 19.07 13.54
C ILE A 17 -2.11 18.97 13.87
N ILE A 18 -1.29 19.88 13.38
CA ILE A 18 0.15 19.89 13.63
C ILE A 18 0.44 20.06 15.12
N ASP A 19 -0.22 21.03 15.78
CA ASP A 19 -0.09 21.20 17.23
C ASP A 19 -0.44 19.91 17.98
N ARG A 20 -1.54 19.24 17.60
CA ARG A 20 -1.95 17.99 18.23
C ARG A 20 -1.00 16.82 17.95
N MET A 21 -0.36 16.77 16.79
CA MET A 21 0.65 15.75 16.45
C MET A 21 1.93 15.92 17.26
N VAL A 22 2.36 17.16 17.48
CA VAL A 22 3.59 17.47 18.24
C VAL A 22 3.36 17.32 19.75
N ASN A 23 2.22 17.80 20.25
CA ASN A 23 1.91 17.91 21.67
C ASN A 23 0.90 16.84 22.13
N ILE A 24 0.89 15.66 21.52
CA ILE A 24 -0.08 14.62 21.87
C ILE A 24 0.10 14.21 23.34
N LYS A 25 -0.97 14.33 24.12
CA LYS A 25 -1.04 13.82 25.49
C LYS A 25 -1.86 12.54 25.46
N MET A 26 -1.19 11.42 25.68
CA MET A 26 -1.83 10.13 25.74
C MET A 26 -2.35 9.90 27.16
N ASN A 27 -3.53 9.32 27.28
CA ASN A 27 -3.98 8.75 28.54
C ASN A 27 -4.05 7.23 28.36
N ALA A 28 -3.93 6.49 29.47
CA ALA A 28 -3.85 5.03 29.44
C ALA A 28 -5.05 4.39 28.72
N GLN A 29 -6.26 4.90 28.96
CA GLN A 29 -7.46 4.36 28.32
C GLN A 29 -7.44 4.53 26.79
N LEU A 30 -7.03 5.69 26.29
CA LEU A 30 -6.92 5.97 24.87
C LEU A 30 -5.85 5.09 24.22
N PHE A 31 -4.71 4.93 24.89
CA PHE A 31 -3.64 4.05 24.42
C PHE A 31 -4.13 2.61 24.26
N GLU A 32 -4.74 2.03 25.29
CA GLU A 32 -5.23 0.65 25.24
C GLU A 32 -6.33 0.49 24.19
N ASN A 33 -7.25 1.44 24.07
CA ASN A 33 -8.29 1.40 23.03
C ASN A 33 -7.71 1.42 21.60
N ILE A 34 -6.66 2.23 21.36
CA ILE A 34 -6.00 2.29 20.05
C ILE A 34 -5.20 1.00 19.81
N LYS A 35 -4.46 0.52 20.81
CA LYS A 35 -3.67 -0.72 20.74
C LYS A 35 -4.56 -1.91 20.39
N GLU A 36 -5.68 -2.07 21.09
CA GLU A 36 -6.67 -3.11 20.81
C GLU A 36 -7.27 -2.97 19.41
N ARG A 37 -7.58 -1.75 18.97
CA ARG A 37 -8.09 -1.52 17.61
C ARG A 37 -7.08 -1.92 16.54
N VAL A 38 -5.80 -1.57 16.71
CA VAL A 38 -4.73 -1.95 15.77
C VAL A 38 -4.52 -3.47 15.79
N LYS A 39 -4.49 -4.09 16.97
CA LYS A 39 -4.37 -5.55 17.12
C LYS A 39 -5.48 -6.28 16.37
N ARG A 40 -6.73 -5.86 16.57
CA ARG A 40 -7.88 -6.45 15.86
C ARG A 40 -7.81 -6.24 14.36
N ALA A 41 -7.36 -5.07 13.88
CA ALA A 41 -7.19 -4.82 12.45
C ALA A 41 -6.16 -5.77 11.84
N LEU A 42 -5.00 -5.94 12.48
CA LEU A 42 -3.97 -6.89 12.03
C LEU A 42 -4.45 -8.35 12.05
N GLN A 43 -5.22 -8.75 13.06
CA GLN A 43 -5.82 -10.09 13.13
C GLN A 43 -6.88 -10.32 12.04
N ASN A 44 -7.69 -9.30 11.76
CA ASN A 44 -8.75 -9.38 10.77
C ASN A 44 -8.24 -9.47 9.34
N PHE A 45 -7.00 -9.05 9.06
CA PHE A 45 -6.40 -9.20 7.74
C PHE A 45 -6.42 -10.65 7.22
N ARG A 46 -6.28 -11.65 8.11
CA ARG A 46 -6.40 -13.08 7.73
C ARG A 46 -7.80 -13.46 7.24
N ARG A 47 -8.78 -12.58 7.42
CA ARG A 47 -10.17 -12.72 6.97
C ARG A 47 -10.48 -11.86 5.77
N ASP A 48 -9.51 -11.14 5.22
CA ASP A 48 -9.70 -10.42 3.97
C ASP A 48 -9.96 -11.41 2.83
N VAL A 49 -10.56 -10.89 1.77
CA VAL A 49 -10.94 -11.72 0.62
C VAL A 49 -9.69 -12.28 -0.08
N PRO A 50 -9.73 -13.53 -0.57
CA PRO A 50 -8.53 -14.23 -1.07
C PRO A 50 -7.71 -13.45 -2.11
N TYR A 51 -8.35 -12.72 -3.04
CA TYR A 51 -7.60 -11.97 -4.05
C TYR A 51 -6.77 -10.81 -3.45
N GLU A 52 -7.25 -10.16 -2.39
CA GLU A 52 -6.50 -9.09 -1.71
C GLU A 52 -5.30 -9.66 -0.96
N MET A 53 -5.43 -10.87 -0.43
CA MET A 53 -4.29 -11.58 0.15
C MET A 53 -3.25 -11.93 -0.91
N ALA A 54 -3.65 -12.39 -2.10
CA ALA A 54 -2.70 -12.65 -3.20
C ALA A 54 -1.93 -11.38 -3.58
N GLN A 55 -2.62 -10.24 -3.70
CA GLN A 55 -2.03 -8.91 -3.95
C GLN A 55 -1.06 -8.47 -2.87
N PHE A 56 -1.43 -8.67 -1.61
CA PHE A 56 -0.54 -8.40 -0.49
C PHE A 56 0.71 -9.28 -0.55
N GLY A 57 0.55 -10.56 -0.89
CA GLY A 57 1.66 -11.52 -1.03
C GLY A 57 2.69 -11.05 -2.06
N VAL A 58 2.24 -10.69 -3.27
CA VAL A 58 3.14 -10.14 -4.30
C VAL A 58 3.83 -8.88 -3.79
N THR A 59 3.08 -7.94 -3.22
CA THR A 59 3.64 -6.67 -2.70
C THR A 59 4.69 -6.91 -1.61
N TYR A 60 4.46 -7.88 -0.74
CA TYR A 60 5.38 -8.27 0.33
C TYR A 60 6.65 -8.92 -0.23
N LEU A 61 6.50 -9.88 -1.16
CA LEU A 61 7.61 -10.63 -1.73
C LEU A 61 8.53 -9.77 -2.59
N THR A 62 7.99 -8.75 -3.27
CA THR A 62 8.80 -7.88 -4.13
C THR A 62 9.35 -6.65 -3.41
N ALA A 63 8.89 -6.33 -2.19
CA ALA A 63 9.39 -5.19 -1.43
C ALA A 63 10.77 -5.46 -0.81
N GLU A 64 11.68 -4.47 -0.87
CA GLU A 64 12.98 -4.52 -0.18
C GLU A 64 12.84 -4.53 1.35
N HIS A 65 11.91 -3.74 1.88
CA HIS A 65 11.66 -3.61 3.31
C HIS A 65 10.15 -3.59 3.58
N GLN A 66 9.60 -4.71 4.05
CA GLN A 66 8.20 -4.81 4.44
C GLN A 66 8.05 -5.81 5.59
N TRP A 67 7.20 -5.47 6.55
CA TRP A 67 6.83 -6.35 7.66
C TRP A 67 5.50 -7.03 7.34
N ASN A 68 5.38 -8.32 7.62
CA ASN A 68 4.12 -9.01 7.52
C ASN A 68 3.27 -8.80 8.80
N ASN A 69 1.98 -9.10 8.71
CA ASN A 69 1.06 -8.84 9.82
C ASN A 69 1.34 -9.70 11.06
N ASP A 70 1.93 -10.89 10.89
CA ASP A 70 2.28 -11.77 12.01
C ASP A 70 3.48 -11.22 12.79
N GLU A 71 4.48 -10.67 12.11
CA GLU A 71 5.61 -9.96 12.73
C GLU A 71 5.12 -8.76 13.53
N LEU A 72 4.23 -7.94 12.96
CA LEU A 72 3.62 -6.80 13.66
C LEU A 72 2.79 -7.24 14.87
N LEU A 73 2.02 -8.32 14.74
CA LEU A 73 1.25 -8.90 15.84
C LEU A 73 2.13 -9.45 16.95
N SER A 74 3.27 -10.06 16.61
CA SER A 74 4.21 -10.60 17.62
C SER A 74 4.82 -9.49 18.49
N CYS A 75 4.96 -8.28 17.92
CA CYS A 75 5.54 -7.13 18.61
C CYS A 75 4.50 -6.30 19.38
N ILE A 76 3.22 -6.34 18.99
CA ILE A 76 2.22 -5.37 19.47
C ILE A 76 2.04 -5.41 20.99
N ASP A 77 2.06 -6.59 21.60
CA ASP A 77 1.83 -6.75 23.03
C ASP A 77 2.95 -6.13 23.86
N GLY A 78 4.18 -6.10 23.35
CA GLY A 78 5.34 -5.45 23.97
C GLY A 78 5.35 -3.92 23.86
N ILE A 79 4.48 -3.32 23.04
CA ILE A 79 4.41 -1.86 22.90
C ILE A 79 3.73 -1.27 24.13
N THR A 80 4.40 -0.31 24.77
CA THR A 80 3.90 0.45 25.91
C THR A 80 3.62 1.91 25.54
N MET A 81 2.79 2.59 26.34
CA MET A 81 2.52 4.03 26.19
C MET A 81 3.82 4.86 26.18
N ASN A 82 4.77 4.53 27.07
CA ASN A 82 6.08 5.20 27.14
C ASN A 82 6.90 5.02 25.85
N ASN A 83 6.79 3.86 25.17
CA ASN A 83 7.47 3.67 23.89
C ASN A 83 6.93 4.63 22.83
N VAL A 84 5.61 4.84 22.78
CA VAL A 84 4.97 5.75 21.83
C VAL A 84 5.32 7.21 22.17
N GLU A 85 5.19 7.61 23.43
CA GLU A 85 5.52 8.97 23.89
C GLU A 85 6.98 9.35 23.63
N SER A 86 7.92 8.41 23.82
CA SER A 86 9.34 8.64 23.49
C SER A 86 9.66 8.51 22.00
N PHE A 87 8.82 7.83 21.21
CA PHE A 87 9.01 7.70 19.76
C PHE A 87 8.66 8.97 19.01
N ILE A 88 7.57 9.65 19.39
CA ILE A 88 7.09 10.86 18.71
C ILE A 88 8.15 11.96 18.57
N PRO A 89 8.83 12.43 19.64
CA PRO A 89 9.85 13.45 19.50
C PRO A 89 11.05 12.95 18.69
N ARG A 90 11.41 11.66 18.76
CA ARG A 90 12.47 11.07 17.94
C ARG A 90 12.12 11.07 16.46
N MET A 91 10.88 10.71 16.13
CA MET A 91 10.35 10.71 14.76
C MET A 91 10.31 12.12 14.19
N LEU A 92 9.88 13.11 15.00
CA LEU A 92 9.77 14.51 14.59
C LEU A 92 11.10 15.28 14.62
N ASN A 93 12.15 14.73 15.24
CA ASN A 93 13.46 15.40 15.30
C ASN A 93 14.15 15.51 13.93
N ARG A 94 13.92 14.52 13.05
CA ARG A 94 14.46 14.50 11.69
C ARG A 94 13.43 13.96 10.73
N PHE A 95 12.56 14.85 10.24
CA PHE A 95 11.64 14.54 9.17
C PHE A 95 11.78 15.55 8.05
N TYR A 96 11.39 15.13 6.85
CA TYR A 96 11.34 15.98 5.68
C TYR A 96 9.93 15.93 5.11
N THR A 97 9.49 17.03 4.48
CA THR A 97 8.16 17.11 3.88
C THR A 97 8.27 17.46 2.40
N ASP A 98 7.70 16.61 1.56
CA ASP A 98 7.29 16.99 0.20
C ASP A 98 5.84 17.50 0.29
N SER A 99 5.56 18.67 -0.27
CA SER A 99 4.25 19.32 -0.10
C SER A 99 3.75 19.94 -1.38
N LEU A 100 2.49 19.65 -1.71
CA LEU A 100 1.73 20.27 -2.79
C LEU A 100 0.50 20.96 -2.22
N MET A 101 0.36 22.25 -2.50
CA MET A 101 -0.83 23.04 -2.18
C MET A 101 -1.47 23.54 -3.48
N TYR A 102 -2.68 23.05 -3.76
CA TYR A 102 -3.42 23.32 -4.98
C TYR A 102 -4.87 23.69 -4.67
N GLY A 103 -5.47 24.58 -5.48
CA GLY A 103 -6.85 25.05 -5.32
C GLY A 103 -6.95 26.58 -5.24
N ASN A 104 -8.00 27.08 -4.56
CA ASN A 104 -8.28 28.51 -4.42
C ASN A 104 -7.31 29.20 -3.43
N LEU A 105 -6.07 29.40 -3.86
CA LEU A 105 -4.97 30.01 -3.12
C LEU A 105 -4.36 31.14 -3.94
N THR A 106 -3.76 32.14 -3.28
CA THR A 106 -3.11 33.26 -3.96
C THR A 106 -1.90 32.82 -4.79
N LYS A 107 -1.21 31.76 -4.36
CA LYS A 107 -0.17 31.06 -5.13
C LYS A 107 -0.26 29.57 -4.86
N HIS A 108 -0.16 28.78 -5.92
CA HIS A 108 0.13 27.35 -5.76
C HIS A 108 1.54 27.20 -5.22
N PHE A 109 1.72 26.21 -4.35
CA PHE A 109 2.98 25.98 -3.67
C PHE A 109 3.38 24.52 -3.85
N TYR A 110 4.61 24.31 -4.29
CA TYR A 110 5.24 23.00 -4.36
C TYR A 110 6.64 23.12 -3.75
N GLN A 111 6.90 22.31 -2.73
CA GLN A 111 8.21 22.22 -2.09
C GLN A 111 8.69 20.78 -2.13
N PRO A 112 9.49 20.41 -3.17
CA PRO A 112 10.00 19.06 -3.30
C PRO A 112 11.08 18.76 -2.26
N LEU A 113 11.26 17.49 -1.95
CA LEU A 113 12.42 17.01 -1.21
C LEU A 113 13.69 17.06 -2.06
N PHE A 114 14.82 17.39 -1.43
CA PHE A 114 16.12 17.23 -2.05
C PHE A 114 16.38 15.74 -2.36
N PRO A 115 17.02 15.39 -3.50
CA PRO A 115 17.33 14.00 -3.87
C PRO A 115 17.95 13.14 -2.76
N SER A 116 18.80 13.72 -1.92
CA SER A 116 19.44 13.04 -0.78
C SER A 116 18.51 12.72 0.40
N MET A 117 17.31 13.30 0.43
CA MET A 117 16.31 13.10 1.48
C MET A 117 15.26 12.07 1.10
N TRP A 118 15.31 11.53 -0.13
CA TRP A 118 14.37 10.51 -0.58
C TRP A 118 14.74 9.16 0.03
N PHE A 119 13.81 8.60 0.78
CA PHE A 119 13.86 7.18 1.15
C PHE A 119 13.23 6.37 0.01
N ASN A 120 14.06 5.97 -0.96
CA ASN A 120 13.58 5.15 -2.07
C ASN A 120 13.44 3.71 -1.61
N GLN A 121 12.21 3.28 -1.31
CA GLN A 121 11.91 1.87 -1.25
C GLN A 121 12.15 1.26 -2.63
N ARG A 122 12.84 0.13 -2.69
CA ARG A 122 13.12 -0.57 -3.95
C ARG A 122 12.21 -1.79 -4.09
N GLU A 123 11.98 -2.18 -5.33
CA GLU A 123 11.39 -3.47 -5.67
C GLU A 123 12.50 -4.43 -6.12
N LEU A 124 12.39 -5.69 -5.74
CA LEU A 124 13.32 -6.74 -6.16
C LEU A 124 13.22 -6.95 -7.68
N ILE A 125 14.36 -6.99 -8.35
CA ILE A 125 14.45 -7.34 -9.77
C ILE A 125 14.48 -8.87 -9.85
N LEU A 126 13.47 -9.44 -10.50
CA LEU A 126 13.38 -10.88 -10.72
C LEU A 126 14.39 -11.32 -11.79
N PRO A 127 15.10 -12.43 -11.59
CA PRO A 127 15.99 -12.97 -12.61
C PRO A 127 15.24 -13.35 -13.88
N GLU A 128 15.88 -13.17 -15.03
CA GLU A 128 15.30 -13.56 -16.31
C GLU A 128 14.97 -15.07 -16.35
N GLY A 129 13.79 -15.40 -16.86
CA GLY A 129 13.31 -16.78 -16.94
C GLY A 129 12.94 -17.41 -15.60
N CYS A 130 12.91 -16.65 -14.49
CA CYS A 130 12.51 -17.20 -13.21
C CYS A 130 11.02 -17.59 -13.17
N ASN A 131 10.70 -18.57 -12.31
CA ASN A 131 9.34 -18.94 -12.00
C ASN A 131 9.27 -19.30 -10.51
N TYR A 132 8.67 -18.41 -9.73
CA TYR A 132 8.49 -18.59 -8.28
C TYR A 132 7.02 -18.71 -7.96
N ALA A 133 6.70 -19.60 -7.03
CA ALA A 133 5.36 -19.75 -6.48
C ALA A 133 5.42 -19.56 -4.97
N TYR A 134 4.49 -18.77 -4.46
CA TYR A 134 4.27 -18.58 -3.04
C TYR A 134 2.81 -18.80 -2.73
N THR A 135 2.54 -19.56 -1.67
CA THR A 135 1.19 -19.95 -1.29
C THR A 135 0.91 -19.50 0.13
N MET A 136 -0.24 -18.86 0.30
CA MET A 136 -0.79 -18.53 1.62
C MET A 136 -2.10 -19.28 1.80
N LEU A 137 -2.31 -19.78 3.01
CA LEU A 137 -3.57 -20.40 3.39
C LEU A 137 -4.53 -19.33 3.92
N ASN A 138 -5.78 -19.39 3.46
CA ASN A 138 -6.87 -18.57 3.96
C ASN A 138 -7.94 -19.50 4.54
N ASP A 139 -7.97 -19.65 5.86
CA ASP A 139 -8.95 -20.49 6.55
C ASP A 139 -10.31 -19.80 6.72
N ALA A 140 -10.40 -18.50 6.42
CA ALA A 140 -11.61 -17.71 6.61
C ALA A 140 -12.57 -17.79 5.42
N HIS A 141 -12.07 -18.12 4.22
CA HIS A 141 -12.83 -18.19 2.99
C HIS A 141 -12.73 -19.57 2.35
N LYS A 142 -13.83 -20.03 1.74
CA LYS A 142 -13.84 -21.28 0.94
C LYS A 142 -13.28 -21.10 -0.46
N LEU A 143 -13.12 -19.85 -0.89
CA LEU A 143 -12.63 -19.49 -2.22
C LEU A 143 -11.11 -19.38 -2.20
N HIS A 144 -10.51 -19.62 -3.35
CA HIS A 144 -9.09 -19.51 -3.59
C HIS A 144 -8.81 -18.36 -4.55
N ALA A 145 -7.63 -17.76 -4.47
CA ALA A 145 -7.20 -16.77 -5.44
C ALA A 145 -5.75 -16.97 -5.82
N ILE A 146 -5.43 -16.53 -7.04
CA ILE A 146 -4.09 -16.47 -7.57
C ILE A 146 -3.85 -15.09 -8.18
N GLU A 147 -2.63 -14.58 -7.98
CA GLU A 147 -2.10 -13.47 -8.74
C GLU A 147 -0.86 -13.95 -9.49
N ILE A 148 -0.93 -13.89 -10.81
CA ILE A 148 0.22 -14.08 -11.69
C ILE A 148 0.86 -12.71 -11.84
N TYR A 149 2.10 -12.57 -11.37
CA TYR A 149 2.88 -11.34 -11.47
C TYR A 149 3.99 -11.52 -12.51
N LEU A 150 3.89 -10.81 -13.62
CA LEU A 150 4.91 -10.79 -14.67
C LEU A 150 5.62 -9.44 -14.63
N GLN A 151 6.78 -9.42 -13.96
CA GLN A 151 7.61 -8.21 -13.90
C GLN A 151 8.06 -7.82 -15.31
N CYS A 152 7.84 -6.56 -15.67
CA CYS A 152 8.23 -6.02 -16.96
C CYS A 152 9.47 -5.15 -16.77
N PHE A 153 9.33 -3.83 -16.94
CA PHE A 153 10.44 -2.90 -16.99
C PHE A 153 10.37 -1.88 -15.85
N GLN A 154 11.43 -1.09 -15.70
CA GLN A 154 11.35 0.15 -14.94
C GLN A 154 10.38 1.12 -15.63
N GLN A 155 9.70 1.95 -14.85
CA GLN A 155 8.78 2.96 -15.35
C GLN A 155 9.56 4.05 -16.10
N THR A 156 9.24 4.17 -17.38
CA THR A 156 9.63 5.26 -18.28
C THR A 156 8.40 5.62 -19.11
N LEU A 157 8.37 6.80 -19.74
CA LEU A 157 7.23 7.18 -20.58
C LEU A 157 6.92 6.09 -21.63
N GLU A 158 7.94 5.63 -22.34
CA GLU A 158 7.83 4.60 -23.36
C GLU A 158 7.34 3.27 -22.79
N ASN A 159 7.98 2.75 -21.74
CA ASN A 159 7.59 1.46 -21.14
C ASN A 159 6.18 1.51 -20.55
N ASN A 160 5.79 2.66 -19.98
CA ASN A 160 4.45 2.86 -19.42
C ASN A 160 3.40 2.78 -20.53
N VAL A 161 3.59 3.47 -21.65
CA VAL A 161 2.66 3.46 -22.77
C VAL A 161 2.60 2.07 -23.41
N LEU A 162 3.74 1.41 -23.60
CA LEU A 162 3.79 0.05 -24.14
C LEU A 162 2.99 -0.95 -23.28
N LEU A 163 3.20 -0.92 -21.97
CA LEU A 163 2.50 -1.80 -21.05
C LEU A 163 1.01 -1.46 -20.94
N GLU A 164 0.65 -0.18 -20.87
CA GLU A 164 -0.76 0.25 -20.85
C GLU A 164 -1.50 -0.15 -22.13
N LEU A 165 -0.86 0.02 -23.29
CA LEU A 165 -1.43 -0.37 -24.57
C LEU A 165 -1.60 -1.90 -24.67
N PHE A 166 -0.61 -2.67 -24.21
CA PHE A 166 -0.73 -4.12 -24.11
C PHE A 166 -1.90 -4.53 -23.22
N CYS A 167 -2.00 -3.96 -22.01
CA CYS A 167 -3.12 -4.22 -21.10
C CYS A 167 -4.47 -3.89 -21.74
N HIS A 168 -4.56 -2.77 -22.46
CA HIS A 168 -5.78 -2.40 -23.17
C HIS A 168 -6.22 -3.45 -24.21
N PHE A 169 -5.28 -4.06 -24.94
CA PHE A 169 -5.60 -5.10 -25.90
C PHE A 169 -6.01 -6.44 -25.26
N VAL A 170 -5.46 -6.76 -24.09
CA VAL A 170 -5.70 -8.07 -23.45
C VAL A 170 -6.81 -8.06 -22.41
N ASP A 171 -7.25 -6.90 -21.92
CA ASP A 171 -8.26 -6.79 -20.86
C ASP A 171 -9.57 -7.52 -21.21
N GLU A 172 -10.17 -7.19 -22.36
CA GLU A 172 -11.42 -7.82 -22.80
C GLU A 172 -11.25 -9.31 -23.16
N PRO A 173 -10.25 -9.73 -23.96
CA PRO A 173 -10.05 -11.14 -24.27
C PRO A 173 -9.74 -11.99 -23.04
N CYS A 174 -8.99 -11.46 -22.08
CA CYS A 174 -8.68 -12.17 -20.83
C CYS A 174 -9.92 -12.34 -19.97
N PHE A 175 -10.76 -11.30 -19.88
CA PHE A 175 -12.04 -11.39 -19.17
C PHE A 175 -12.98 -12.39 -19.86
N ASP A 176 -13.16 -12.31 -21.18
CA ASP A 176 -14.03 -13.23 -21.91
C ASP A 176 -13.56 -14.69 -21.77
N GLN A 177 -12.27 -14.94 -21.97
CA GLN A 177 -11.72 -16.29 -21.88
C GLN A 177 -11.85 -16.86 -20.46
N LEU A 178 -11.31 -16.18 -19.46
CA LEU A 178 -11.21 -16.75 -18.10
C LEU A 178 -12.55 -16.71 -17.35
N ARG A 179 -13.41 -15.71 -17.60
CA ARG A 179 -14.68 -15.56 -16.90
C ARG A 179 -15.89 -16.03 -17.69
N THR A 180 -16.05 -15.62 -18.95
CA THR A 180 -17.26 -15.96 -19.71
C THR A 180 -17.21 -17.40 -20.21
N THR A 181 -16.08 -17.79 -20.80
CA THR A 181 -15.90 -19.08 -21.46
C THR A 181 -15.50 -20.19 -20.47
N GLU A 182 -14.40 -20.01 -19.74
CA GLU A 182 -13.89 -21.02 -18.80
C GLU A 182 -14.58 -20.98 -17.44
N GLN A 183 -15.28 -19.89 -17.12
CA GLN A 183 -16.04 -19.72 -15.87
C GLN A 183 -15.19 -19.91 -14.61
N LEU A 184 -13.91 -19.52 -14.65
CA LEU A 184 -12.98 -19.70 -13.53
C LEU A 184 -13.40 -18.90 -12.29
N GLY A 185 -14.11 -17.80 -12.43
CA GLY A 185 -14.57 -17.06 -11.27
C GLY A 185 -15.20 -15.72 -11.58
N TYR A 186 -15.88 -15.16 -10.59
CA TYR A 186 -16.46 -13.82 -10.71
C TYR A 186 -15.38 -12.73 -10.73
N ILE A 187 -14.26 -12.94 -10.03
CA ILE A 187 -13.17 -11.96 -10.00
C ILE A 187 -12.10 -12.44 -10.97
N VAL A 188 -12.01 -11.75 -12.11
CA VAL A 188 -10.95 -11.90 -13.10
C VAL A 188 -10.51 -10.50 -13.46
N LYS A 189 -9.20 -10.24 -13.42
CA LYS A 189 -8.63 -8.95 -13.80
C LYS A 189 -7.29 -9.14 -14.48
N ALA A 190 -7.06 -8.43 -15.57
CA ALA A 190 -5.77 -8.30 -16.22
C ALA A 190 -5.42 -6.81 -16.30
N ASP A 191 -4.42 -6.37 -15.54
CA ASP A 191 -4.06 -4.96 -15.49
C ASP A 191 -2.57 -4.74 -15.20
N THR A 192 -2.19 -3.47 -15.12
CA THR A 192 -0.86 -3.09 -14.66
C THR A 192 -0.79 -3.09 -13.14
N HIS A 193 0.32 -3.57 -12.60
CA HIS A 193 0.72 -3.31 -11.24
C HIS A 193 2.02 -2.50 -11.24
N ARG A 194 2.00 -1.38 -10.49
CA ARG A 194 3.08 -0.41 -10.41
C ARG A 194 3.49 -0.24 -8.96
N SER A 195 4.76 -0.46 -8.66
CA SER A 195 5.29 -0.26 -7.33
C SER A 195 6.74 0.20 -7.42
N ARG A 196 7.13 1.17 -6.58
CA ARG A 196 8.54 1.57 -6.35
C ARG A 196 9.36 1.83 -7.62
N GLY A 197 8.73 2.38 -8.67
CA GLY A 197 9.37 2.69 -9.95
C GLY A 197 9.50 1.52 -10.92
N VAL A 198 9.05 0.32 -10.56
CA VAL A 198 8.94 -0.86 -11.41
C VAL A 198 7.48 -1.06 -11.81
N GLN A 199 7.24 -1.76 -12.92
CA GLN A 199 5.91 -2.15 -13.36
C GLN A 199 5.86 -3.59 -13.84
N SER A 200 4.66 -4.14 -13.81
CA SER A 200 4.35 -5.54 -14.10
C SER A 200 2.99 -5.64 -14.76
N PHE A 201 2.84 -6.63 -15.63
CA PHE A 201 1.52 -7.11 -16.02
C PHE A 201 1.09 -8.15 -14.99
N ARG A 202 -0.17 -8.10 -14.56
CA ARG A 202 -0.70 -9.11 -13.65
C ARG A 202 -2.05 -9.63 -14.09
N ILE A 203 -2.31 -10.87 -13.71
CA ILE A 203 -3.62 -11.51 -13.84
C ILE A 203 -4.05 -11.98 -12.46
N ILE A 204 -5.25 -11.61 -12.04
CA ILE A 204 -5.85 -12.02 -10.77
C ILE A 204 -7.11 -12.83 -11.07
N VAL A 205 -7.22 -14.00 -10.46
CA VAL A 205 -8.43 -14.84 -10.52
C VAL A 205 -8.81 -15.26 -9.11
N GLN A 206 -10.08 -15.11 -8.74
CA GLN A 206 -10.66 -15.73 -7.54
C GLN A 206 -11.71 -16.77 -7.93
N SER A 207 -11.49 -18.01 -7.51
CA SER A 207 -12.29 -19.19 -7.85
C SER A 207 -12.71 -19.98 -6.62
N ALA A 208 -13.59 -20.96 -6.80
CA ALA A 208 -14.05 -21.88 -5.76
C ALA A 208 -13.13 -23.10 -5.60
#